data_AF-F9ES39-F1
#
_entry.id   AF-F9ES39-F1
#
_cell.length_a   1.000
_cell.length_b   1.000
_cell.length_c   1.000
_cell.angle_alpha   90.00
_cell.angle_beta   90.00
_cell.angle_gamma   90.00
#
_symmetry.space_group_name_H-M   'P 1'
#
loop_
_entity.id
_entity.type
_entity.pdbx_description
1 polymer ?
#
loop_
_entity_poly.entity_id
_entity_poly.type
_entity_poly.pdbx_seq_one_letter_code
_entity_poly.pdbx_strand_id
1 'polypeptide(L)'
;SKYKLDEVYISDKNLELINTYKSIRDNVDILIKSLKGMEEQYIPLDNENRKDYYYKKREEYNSLKINSEVNNIEKAVLFIFLNKTCFNGLYRVNKKGEFNVPMGAYKKPKICDEENLKNVSLTLRNVKIVYADYRKSEKFIDGKTFVYIDPPYRPLNITSSFTSYTENDFNDKEQIELAEYINVL
;
A
#
# COMPACT_ATOMS: atom_id res chain seq x y z
N SER A 1 7.99 -15.35 -17.70
CA SER A 1 8.05 -14.21 -18.64
C SER A 1 8.77 -14.66 -19.91
N LYS A 2 8.36 -14.17 -21.09
CA LYS A 2 9.11 -14.39 -22.35
C LYS A 2 10.43 -13.60 -22.40
N TYR A 3 10.59 -12.63 -21.50
CA TYR A 3 11.77 -11.80 -21.37
C TYR A 3 12.49 -12.11 -20.05
N LYS A 4 13.81 -12.19 -20.09
CA LYS A 4 14.67 -12.21 -18.92
C LYS A 4 14.98 -10.77 -18.54
N LEU A 5 14.50 -10.32 -17.38
CA LEU A 5 14.78 -8.98 -16.85
C LEU A 5 16.03 -9.08 -15.98
N ASP A 6 17.01 -8.21 -16.21
CA ASP A 6 18.24 -8.18 -15.42
C ASP A 6 17.99 -7.56 -14.03
N GLU A 7 17.24 -6.46 -13.98
CA GLU A 7 16.82 -5.79 -12.75
C GLU A 7 15.36 -5.31 -12.85
N VAL A 8 14.69 -5.19 -11.71
CA VAL A 8 13.31 -4.65 -11.61
C VAL A 8 13.27 -3.61 -10.50
N TYR A 9 12.67 -2.46 -10.79
CA TYR A 9 12.52 -1.35 -9.86
C TYR A 9 11.04 -1.01 -9.70
N ILE A 10 10.57 -0.88 -8.45
CA ILE A 10 9.26 -0.33 -8.12
C ILE A 10 9.42 0.77 -7.07
N SER A 11 8.64 1.84 -7.18
CA SER A 11 8.62 2.90 -6.18
C SER A 11 7.24 3.51 -5.99
N ASP A 12 6.99 4.01 -4.79
CA ASP A 12 5.77 4.71 -4.42
C ASP A 12 6.06 5.76 -3.33
N LYS A 13 5.24 6.80 -3.26
CA LYS A 13 5.29 7.86 -2.23
C LYS A 13 4.53 7.49 -0.95
N ASN A 14 3.91 6.31 -0.89
CA ASN A 14 3.26 5.79 0.29
C ASN A 14 4.23 4.87 1.06
N LEU A 15 4.77 5.37 2.17
CA LEU A 15 5.72 4.62 3.00
C LEU A 15 5.11 3.35 3.60
N GLU A 16 3.82 3.38 3.94
CA GLU A 16 3.10 2.23 4.51
C GLU A 16 2.95 1.10 3.49
N LEU A 17 2.71 1.45 2.23
CA LEU A 17 2.67 0.51 1.12
C LEU A 17 4.05 -0.12 0.87
N ILE A 18 5.11 0.70 0.84
CA ILE A 18 6.48 0.23 0.66
C ILE A 18 6.91 -0.69 1.81
N ASN A 19 6.61 -0.32 3.05
CA ASN A 19 6.83 -1.16 4.22
C ASN A 19 6.10 -2.51 4.09
N THR A 20 4.86 -2.49 3.60
CA THR A 20 4.05 -3.70 3.39
C THR A 20 4.67 -4.60 2.32
N TYR A 21 5.07 -4.05 1.17
CA TYR A 21 5.74 -4.83 0.13
C TYR A 21 7.07 -5.44 0.59
N LYS A 22 7.91 -4.66 1.28
CA LYS A 22 9.16 -5.18 1.86
C LYS A 22 8.88 -6.26 2.92
N SER A 23 7.86 -6.09 3.76
CA SER A 23 7.48 -7.10 4.76
C SER A 23 6.99 -8.39 4.12
N ILE A 24 6.21 -8.31 3.02
CA ILE A 24 5.79 -9.49 2.25
C ILE A 24 7.02 -10.17 1.61
N ARG A 25 7.95 -9.40 1.03
CA ARG A 25 9.16 -9.97 0.40
C ARG A 25 10.05 -10.66 1.43
N ASP A 26 10.32 -10.00 2.55
CA ASP A 26 11.39 -10.37 3.49
C ASP A 26 10.91 -11.28 4.63
N ASN A 27 9.61 -11.23 4.98
CA ASN A 27 9.08 -11.88 6.20
C ASN A 27 7.68 -12.52 5.99
N VAL A 28 7.44 -13.08 4.80
CA VAL A 28 6.11 -13.58 4.40
C VAL A 28 5.48 -14.55 5.39
N ASP A 29 6.25 -15.47 5.97
CA ASP A 29 5.72 -16.52 6.85
C ASP A 29 5.21 -15.95 8.19
N ILE A 30 5.93 -14.96 8.75
CA ILE A 30 5.50 -14.27 9.98
C ILE A 30 4.24 -13.43 9.69
N LEU A 31 4.19 -12.79 8.53
CA LEU A 31 3.05 -11.98 8.10
C LEU A 31 1.80 -12.86 7.89
N ILE A 32 1.94 -14.02 7.23
CA ILE A 32 0.86 -15.00 7.05
C ILE A 32 0.36 -15.50 8.41
N LYS A 33 1.27 -15.93 9.29
CA LYS A 33 0.90 -16.43 10.62
C LYS A 33 0.09 -15.40 11.39
N SER A 34 0.50 -14.13 11.34
CA SER A 34 -0.18 -13.03 12.04
C SER A 34 -1.55 -12.73 11.43
N LEU A 35 -1.65 -12.66 10.10
CA LEU A 35 -2.93 -12.42 9.40
C LEU A 35 -3.93 -13.56 9.61
N LYS A 36 -3.48 -14.82 9.60
CA LYS A 36 -4.33 -15.97 9.95
C LYS A 36 -4.88 -15.84 11.37
N GLY A 37 -4.02 -15.53 12.33
CA GLY A 37 -4.44 -15.33 13.71
C GLY A 37 -5.46 -14.20 13.87
N MET A 38 -5.32 -13.11 13.11
CA MET A 38 -6.33 -12.04 13.07
C MET A 38 -7.63 -12.49 12.40
N GLU A 39 -7.56 -13.27 11.32
CA GLU A 39 -8.73 -13.80 10.62
C GLU A 39 -9.52 -14.76 11.52
N GLU A 40 -8.85 -15.69 12.19
CA GLU A 40 -9.44 -16.64 13.15
C GLU A 40 -10.10 -15.94 14.33
N GLN A 41 -9.53 -14.82 14.80
CA GLN A 41 -10.14 -14.00 15.85
C GLN A 41 -11.31 -13.16 15.34
N TYR A 42 -11.24 -12.60 14.14
CA TYR A 42 -12.20 -11.62 13.63
C TYR A 42 -13.45 -12.25 13.02
N ILE A 43 -13.31 -13.35 12.27
CA ILE A 43 -14.42 -13.97 11.53
C ILE A 43 -15.53 -14.53 12.43
N PRO A 44 -15.26 -15.14 13.60
CA PRO A 44 -16.33 -15.65 14.47
C PRO A 44 -17.13 -14.57 15.22
N LEU A 45 -16.60 -13.35 15.31
CA LEU A 45 -17.24 -12.26 16.06
C LEU A 45 -18.53 -11.79 15.39
N ASP A 46 -19.50 -11.37 16.21
CA ASP A 46 -20.68 -10.64 15.75
C ASP A 46 -20.31 -9.21 15.30
N ASN A 47 -21.31 -8.48 14.78
CA ASN A 47 -21.06 -7.16 14.21
C ASN A 47 -20.55 -6.13 15.23
N GLU A 48 -21.01 -6.18 16.48
CA GLU A 48 -20.59 -5.24 17.51
C GLU A 48 -19.14 -5.51 17.93
N ASN A 49 -18.81 -6.77 18.21
CA ASN A 49 -17.46 -7.16 18.57
C ASN A 49 -16.45 -6.99 17.41
N ARG A 50 -16.87 -7.19 16.15
CA ARG A 50 -16.04 -6.86 14.97
C ARG A 50 -15.73 -5.37 14.90
N LYS A 51 -16.73 -4.53 15.17
CA LYS A 51 -16.59 -3.07 15.16
C LYS A 51 -15.53 -2.64 16.19
N ASP A 52 -15.63 -3.17 17.41
CA ASP A 52 -14.68 -2.85 18.47
C ASP A 52 -13.28 -3.37 18.15
N TYR A 53 -13.17 -4.60 17.65
CA TYR A 53 -11.90 -5.17 17.20
C TYR A 53 -11.25 -4.31 16.11
N TYR A 54 -12.02 -3.93 15.09
CA TYR A 54 -11.55 -3.10 13.98
C TYR A 54 -11.00 -1.76 14.46
N TYR A 55 -11.76 -1.04 15.30
CA TYR A 55 -11.33 0.28 15.76
C TYR A 55 -10.13 0.22 16.70
N LYS A 56 -10.03 -0.83 17.54
CA LYS A 56 -8.82 -1.09 18.32
C LYS A 56 -7.60 -1.32 17.42
N LYS A 57 -7.72 -2.15 16.38
CA LYS A 57 -6.62 -2.37 15.42
C LYS A 57 -6.26 -1.14 14.61
N ARG A 58 -7.22 -0.26 14.35
CA ARG A 58 -6.98 1.05 13.71
C ARG A 58 -6.18 1.99 14.62
N GLU A 59 -6.50 2.02 15.91
CA GLU A 59 -5.75 2.80 16.91
C GLU A 59 -4.32 2.27 17.07
N GLU A 60 -4.16 0.94 17.17
CA GLU A 60 -2.85 0.28 17.18
C GLU A 60 -2.03 0.71 15.94
N TYR A 61 -2.62 0.59 14.73
CA TYR A 61 -1.97 0.98 13.48
C TYR A 61 -1.50 2.45 13.47
N ASN A 62 -2.34 3.37 13.95
CA ASN A 62 -2.02 4.80 13.97
C ASN A 62 -0.96 5.16 15.02
N SER A 63 -0.83 4.38 16.09
CA SER A 63 0.19 4.57 17.12
C SER A 63 1.58 4.08 16.68
N LEU A 64 1.65 3.06 15.83
CA LEU A 64 2.91 2.57 15.27
C LEU A 64 3.54 3.62 14.34
N LYS A 65 4.83 3.90 14.53
CA LYS A 65 5.62 4.73 13.62
C LYS A 65 6.60 3.88 12.83
N ILE A 66 6.83 4.27 11.59
CA ILE A 66 7.81 3.63 10.70
C ILE A 66 8.70 4.69 10.08
N ASN A 67 9.91 4.29 9.72
CA ASN A 67 10.83 5.06 8.90
C ASN A 67 11.21 4.22 7.67
N SER A 68 11.91 4.84 6.71
CA SER A 68 12.27 4.18 5.45
C SER A 68 13.37 3.11 5.57
N GLU A 69 14.06 3.04 6.71
CA GLU A 69 15.25 2.22 6.91
C GLU A 69 14.91 0.83 7.44
N VAL A 70 13.93 0.72 8.35
CA VAL A 70 13.58 -0.54 9.01
C VAL A 70 12.13 -0.91 8.74
N ASN A 71 11.94 -2.13 8.22
CA ASN A 71 10.60 -2.70 8.02
C ASN A 71 9.92 -2.94 9.37
N ASN A 72 8.65 -2.57 9.48
CA ASN A 72 7.79 -2.89 10.62
C ASN A 72 6.70 -3.85 10.18
N ILE A 73 6.89 -5.12 10.52
CA ILE A 73 5.98 -6.20 10.14
C ILE A 73 4.61 -6.09 10.80
N GLU A 74 4.55 -5.65 12.05
CA GLU A 74 3.29 -5.47 12.78
C GLU A 74 2.42 -4.44 12.06
N LYS A 75 3.03 -3.33 11.63
CA LYS A 75 2.34 -2.31 10.86
C LYS A 75 1.86 -2.81 9.49
N ALA A 76 2.65 -3.65 8.81
CA ALA A 76 2.24 -4.27 7.55
C ALA A 76 1.06 -5.25 7.71
N VAL A 77 1.05 -6.03 8.80
CA VAL A 77 -0.07 -6.92 9.15
C VAL A 77 -1.35 -6.10 9.37
N LEU A 78 -1.27 -5.04 10.17
CA LEU A 78 -2.40 -4.14 10.42
C LEU A 78 -2.86 -3.42 9.15
N PHE A 79 -1.94 -3.00 8.27
CA PHE A 79 -2.26 -2.39 6.97
C PHE A 79 -3.14 -3.32 6.13
N ILE A 80 -2.74 -4.59 5.97
CA ILE A 80 -3.50 -5.58 5.19
C ILE A 80 -4.83 -5.87 5.86
N PHE A 81 -4.85 -6.11 7.17
CA PHE A 81 -6.09 -6.35 7.92
C PHE A 81 -7.09 -5.22 7.74
N LEU A 82 -6.67 -3.97 7.97
CA LEU A 82 -7.53 -2.80 7.82
C LEU A 82 -8.00 -2.65 6.38
N ASN A 83 -7.11 -2.82 5.39
CA ASN A 83 -7.52 -2.76 3.98
C ASN A 83 -8.59 -3.81 3.64
N LYS A 84 -8.42 -5.06 4.07
CA LYS A 84 -9.39 -6.14 3.79
C LYS A 84 -10.71 -6.01 4.54
N THR A 85 -10.78 -5.19 5.58
CA THR A 85 -11.96 -5.08 6.45
C THR A 85 -12.60 -3.68 6.45
N CYS A 86 -11.94 -2.65 5.91
CA CYS A 86 -12.45 -1.28 5.84
C CYS A 86 -13.38 -1.06 4.64
N PHE A 87 -14.16 0.02 4.69
CA PHE A 87 -15.05 0.41 3.60
C PHE A 87 -14.30 0.50 2.25
N ASN A 88 -14.74 -0.31 1.27
CA ASN A 88 -14.26 -0.35 -0.11
C ASN A 88 -12.75 -0.60 -0.29
N GLY A 89 -12.06 -1.16 0.71
CA GLY A 89 -10.62 -1.38 0.62
C GLY A 89 -9.82 -0.10 0.38
N LEU A 90 -10.34 1.04 0.84
CA LEU A 90 -9.71 2.34 0.66
C LEU A 90 -8.47 2.48 1.57
N TYR A 91 -7.50 3.26 1.09
CA TYR A 91 -6.46 3.82 1.94
C TYR A 91 -6.65 5.34 2.00
N ARG A 92 -7.00 5.86 3.18
CA ARG A 92 -7.20 7.30 3.41
C ARG A 92 -6.69 7.67 4.79
N VAL A 93 -5.97 8.78 4.84
CA VAL A 93 -5.46 9.39 6.07
C VAL A 93 -6.05 10.77 6.30
N ASN A 94 -6.08 11.23 7.55
CA ASN A 94 -6.41 12.61 7.90
C ASN A 94 -5.16 13.52 7.76
N LYS A 95 -5.30 14.82 8.07
CA LYS A 95 -4.20 15.80 8.08
C LYS A 95 -3.07 15.53 9.09
N LYS A 96 -3.21 14.50 9.93
CA LYS A 96 -2.16 14.04 10.86
C LYS A 96 -1.46 12.77 10.34
N GLY A 97 -1.78 12.32 9.12
CA GLY A 97 -1.29 11.06 8.55
C GLY A 97 -1.93 9.81 9.16
N GLU A 98 -3.00 9.93 9.94
CA GLU A 98 -3.66 8.80 10.61
C GLU A 98 -4.72 8.17 9.70
N PHE A 99 -4.70 6.86 9.54
CA PHE A 99 -5.70 6.11 8.79
C PHE A 99 -7.09 6.29 9.42
N ASN A 100 -8.06 6.70 8.60
CA ASN A 100 -9.39 7.14 9.07
C ASN A 100 -10.57 6.53 8.28
N VAL A 101 -10.36 5.41 7.58
CA VAL A 101 -11.46 4.70 6.91
C VAL A 101 -12.29 3.97 7.98
N PRO A 102 -13.63 3.96 7.88
CA PRO A 102 -14.49 3.16 8.78
C PRO A 102 -14.47 1.67 8.41
N MET A 103 -14.92 0.83 9.34
CA MET A 103 -15.13 -0.60 9.10
C MET A 103 -16.14 -0.81 7.95
N GLY A 104 -15.84 -1.75 7.05
CA GLY A 104 -16.74 -2.19 5.99
C GLY A 104 -17.74 -3.25 6.48
N ALA A 105 -18.75 -3.55 5.66
CA ALA A 105 -19.83 -4.50 5.99
C ALA A 105 -19.62 -5.89 5.36
N TYR A 106 -18.38 -6.41 5.38
CA TYR A 106 -18.07 -7.71 4.78
C TYR A 106 -18.43 -8.87 5.72
N LYS A 107 -19.21 -9.84 5.21
CA LYS A 107 -19.59 -11.03 5.99
C LYS A 107 -18.40 -11.93 6.32
N LYS A 108 -17.57 -12.22 5.31
CA LYS A 108 -16.37 -13.07 5.39
C LYS A 108 -15.23 -12.49 4.54
N PRO A 109 -14.58 -11.40 4.99
CA PRO A 109 -13.43 -10.86 4.27
C PRO A 109 -12.29 -11.88 4.25
N LYS A 110 -11.63 -12.06 3.10
CA LYS A 110 -10.39 -12.85 2.99
C LYS A 110 -9.23 -11.97 3.49
N ILE A 111 -8.96 -12.04 4.79
CA ILE A 111 -7.92 -11.27 5.47
C ILE A 111 -6.55 -11.88 5.15
N CYS A 112 -6.44 -13.22 5.23
CA CYS A 112 -5.22 -13.93 4.90
C CYS A 112 -5.35 -14.69 3.58
N ASP A 113 -4.77 -14.12 2.51
CA ASP A 113 -4.61 -14.83 1.23
C ASP A 113 -3.20 -15.45 1.14
N GLU A 114 -3.00 -16.57 1.82
CA GLU A 114 -1.67 -17.19 1.97
C GLU A 114 -0.99 -17.50 0.64
N GLU A 115 -1.72 -18.10 -0.31
CA GLU A 115 -1.17 -18.48 -1.61
C GLU A 115 -0.72 -17.23 -2.38
N ASN A 116 -1.57 -16.19 -2.40
CA ASN A 116 -1.23 -14.93 -3.05
C ASN A 116 -0.02 -14.26 -2.36
N LEU A 117 0.03 -14.23 -1.03
CA LEU A 117 1.14 -13.65 -0.28
C LEU A 117 2.47 -14.36 -0.58
N LYS A 118 2.47 -15.68 -0.67
CA LYS A 118 3.65 -16.48 -1.07
C LYS A 118 4.08 -16.18 -2.51
N ASN A 119 3.12 -16.09 -3.44
CA ASN A 119 3.40 -15.76 -4.84
C ASN A 119 3.96 -14.34 -5.00
N VAL A 120 3.42 -13.36 -4.28
CA VAL A 120 3.93 -11.98 -4.26
C VAL A 120 5.32 -11.94 -3.65
N SER A 121 5.55 -12.62 -2.51
CA SER A 121 6.88 -12.71 -1.89
C SER A 121 7.92 -13.25 -2.86
N LEU A 122 7.62 -14.37 -3.54
CA LEU A 122 8.47 -14.96 -4.57
C LEU A 122 8.78 -13.99 -5.71
N THR A 123 7.76 -13.28 -6.19
CA THR A 123 7.88 -12.31 -7.29
C THR A 123 8.77 -11.12 -6.90
N LEU A 124 8.71 -10.68 -5.65
CA LEU A 124 9.42 -9.51 -5.17
C LEU A 124 10.88 -9.76 -4.77
N ARG A 125 11.35 -11.02 -4.69
CA ARG A 125 12.69 -11.37 -4.16
C ARG A 125 13.84 -10.57 -4.80
N ASN A 126 13.76 -10.33 -6.10
CA ASN A 126 14.80 -9.63 -6.86
C ASN A 126 14.34 -8.23 -7.34
N VAL A 127 13.35 -7.65 -6.66
CA VAL A 127 12.82 -6.32 -6.98
C VAL A 127 13.43 -5.28 -6.03
N LYS A 128 13.93 -4.18 -6.61
CA LYS A 128 14.34 -2.98 -5.88
C LYS A 128 13.12 -2.16 -5.52
N ILE A 129 12.71 -2.24 -4.25
CA ILE A 129 11.50 -1.58 -3.71
C ILE A 129 11.90 -0.30 -2.98
N VAL A 130 11.49 0.85 -3.51
CA VAL A 130 11.98 2.17 -3.06
C VAL A 130 10.83 3.07 -2.60
N TYR A 131 10.95 3.63 -1.40
CA TYR A 131 10.10 4.73 -0.96
C TYR A 131 10.65 6.04 -1.55
N ALA A 132 10.01 6.53 -2.60
CA ALA A 132 10.47 7.72 -3.28
C ALA A 132 9.39 8.31 -4.21
N ASP A 133 9.57 9.59 -4.52
CA ASP A 133 8.96 10.21 -5.68
C ASP A 133 9.50 9.59 -6.99
N TYR A 134 8.66 9.56 -8.04
CA TYR A 134 8.99 8.94 -9.32
C TYR A 134 10.29 9.51 -9.93
N ARG A 135 10.63 10.79 -9.67
CA ARG A 135 11.85 11.43 -10.17
C ARG A 135 13.14 10.75 -9.69
N LYS A 136 13.10 9.99 -8.57
CA LYS A 136 14.27 9.24 -8.09
C LYS A 136 14.58 8.00 -8.94
N SER A 137 13.67 7.59 -9.81
CA SER A 137 13.89 6.45 -10.72
C SER A 137 14.90 6.74 -11.83
N GLU A 138 15.21 8.01 -12.13
CA GLU A 138 16.17 8.44 -13.16
C GLU A 138 17.51 7.71 -13.07
N LYS A 139 18.03 7.50 -11.85
CA LYS A 139 19.31 6.80 -11.64
C LYS A 139 19.31 5.32 -11.99
N PHE A 140 18.12 4.73 -12.14
CA PHE A 140 17.91 3.33 -12.50
C PHE A 140 17.61 3.18 -14.00
N ILE A 141 17.07 4.22 -14.64
CA ILE A 141 16.60 4.16 -16.02
C ILE A 141 17.76 4.36 -16.98
N ASP A 142 17.88 3.47 -17.96
CA ASP A 142 18.83 3.56 -19.07
C ASP A 142 18.16 3.25 -20.42
N GLY A 143 18.93 3.29 -21.51
CA GLY A 143 18.43 3.02 -22.87
C GLY A 143 17.92 1.59 -23.13
N LYS A 144 17.94 0.69 -22.14
CA LYS A 144 17.39 -0.68 -22.21
C LYS A 144 16.26 -0.90 -21.21
N THR A 145 15.83 0.15 -20.52
CA THR A 145 14.79 0.08 -19.50
C THR A 145 13.41 0.30 -20.10
N PHE A 146 12.48 -0.60 -19.82
CA PHE A 146 11.06 -0.35 -20.06
C PHE A 146 10.44 0.32 -18.84
N VAL A 147 9.91 1.53 -19.02
CA VAL A 147 9.32 2.33 -17.93
C VAL A 147 7.80 2.33 -18.04
N TYR A 148 7.13 2.01 -16.94
CA TYR A 148 5.68 2.14 -16.79
C TYR A 148 5.37 3.05 -15.59
N ILE A 149 4.64 4.13 -15.82
CA ILE A 149 4.22 5.08 -14.78
C ILE A 149 2.69 5.19 -14.82
N ASP A 150 2.04 4.92 -13.69
CA ASP A 150 0.58 5.02 -13.51
C ASP A 150 0.28 6.07 -12.43
N PRO A 151 0.29 7.37 -12.77
CA PRO A 151 0.06 8.43 -11.79
C PRO A 151 -1.42 8.48 -11.36
N PRO A 152 -1.75 9.08 -10.21
CA PRO A 152 -3.13 9.36 -9.84
C PRO A 152 -3.85 10.13 -10.96
N TYR A 153 -5.03 9.65 -11.36
CA TYR A 153 -5.76 10.25 -12.47
C TYR A 153 -6.35 11.61 -12.13
N ARG A 154 -6.37 12.48 -13.14
CA ARG A 154 -7.06 13.77 -13.06
C ARG A 154 -8.55 13.56 -12.80
N PRO A 155 -9.15 14.22 -11.79
CA PRO A 155 -10.58 14.13 -11.55
C PRO A 155 -11.40 14.56 -12.78
N LEU A 156 -12.46 13.82 -13.12
CA LEU A 156 -13.31 14.15 -14.27
C LEU A 156 -14.19 15.38 -14.02
N ASN A 157 -14.48 15.74 -12.75
CA ASN A 157 -15.32 16.86 -12.39
C ASN A 157 -14.65 17.78 -11.34
N ILE A 158 -14.70 19.09 -11.56
CA ILE A 158 -14.13 20.12 -10.66
C ILE A 158 -14.78 20.10 -9.25
N THR A 159 -15.98 19.55 -9.10
CA THR A 159 -16.65 19.40 -7.80
C THR A 159 -16.19 18.16 -7.01
N SER A 160 -15.61 17.16 -7.68
CA SER A 160 -15.02 15.98 -7.03
C SER A 160 -13.63 16.24 -6.42
N SER A 161 -12.93 17.29 -6.85
CA SER A 161 -11.67 17.73 -6.24
C SER A 161 -11.87 18.50 -4.93
N PHE A 162 -13.07 19.01 -4.66
CA PHE A 162 -13.35 19.78 -3.44
C PHE A 162 -13.59 18.91 -2.19
N THR A 163 -13.67 17.58 -2.34
CA THR A 163 -13.90 16.64 -1.23
C THR A 163 -12.67 15.79 -0.86
N SER A 164 -11.55 15.92 -1.58
CA SER A 164 -10.33 15.17 -1.32
C SER A 164 -9.40 15.92 -0.36
N TYR A 165 -9.64 15.82 0.94
CA TYR A 165 -8.62 16.10 1.96
C TYR A 165 -7.61 14.95 2.04
N THR A 166 -6.93 14.65 0.94
CA THR A 166 -5.80 13.71 0.90
C THR A 166 -4.52 14.51 0.67
N GLU A 167 -3.53 14.34 1.52
CA GLU A 167 -2.19 14.99 1.50
C GLU A 167 -1.36 14.75 0.21
N ASN A 168 -1.94 14.22 -0.87
CA ASN A 168 -1.28 13.95 -2.13
C ASN A 168 -2.05 14.60 -3.29
N ASP A 169 -1.90 15.92 -3.42
CA ASP A 169 -2.43 16.68 -4.56
C ASP A 169 -1.58 16.41 -5.81
N PHE A 170 -1.73 15.22 -6.41
CA PHE A 170 -1.25 14.97 -7.77
C PHE A 170 -2.18 15.65 -8.77
N ASN A 171 -2.06 16.98 -8.83
CA ASN A 171 -2.93 17.87 -9.58
C ASN A 171 -2.36 18.18 -10.98
N ASP A 172 -2.97 19.11 -11.71
CA ASP A 172 -2.57 19.49 -13.07
C ASP A 172 -1.09 19.89 -13.17
N LYS A 173 -0.53 20.53 -12.12
CA LYS A 173 0.89 20.88 -12.07
C LYS A 173 1.77 19.61 -12.03
N GLU A 174 1.43 18.65 -11.18
CA GLU A 174 2.22 17.41 -11.06
C GLU A 174 2.11 16.51 -12.29
N GLN A 175 0.97 16.57 -12.99
CA GLN A 175 0.80 15.93 -14.31
C GLN A 175 1.74 16.55 -15.36
N ILE A 176 1.86 17.89 -15.38
CA ILE A 176 2.81 18.60 -16.28
C ILE A 176 4.25 18.25 -15.92
N GLU A 177 4.62 18.32 -14.64
CA GLU A 177 5.99 17.99 -14.21
C GLU A 177 6.34 16.52 -14.52
N LEU A 178 5.38 15.60 -14.45
CA LEU A 178 5.58 14.21 -14.87
C LEU A 178 5.81 14.09 -16.38
N ALA A 179 5.03 14.82 -17.20
CA ALA A 179 5.21 14.82 -18.65
C ALA A 179 6.58 15.39 -19.03
N GLU A 180 7.03 16.46 -18.37
CA GLU A 180 8.37 17.02 -18.55
C GLU A 180 9.46 16.04 -18.15
N TYR A 181 9.31 15.35 -17.01
CA TYR A 181 10.23 14.29 -16.58
C TYR A 181 10.35 13.17 -17.61
N ILE A 182 9.22 12.69 -18.16
CA ILE A 182 9.22 11.63 -19.18
C ILE A 182 9.92 12.09 -20.47
N ASN A 183 9.81 13.36 -20.85
CA ASN A 183 10.45 13.89 -22.07
C ASN A 183 11.99 13.97 -21.98
N VAL A 184 12.56 13.94 -20.77
CA VAL A 184 14.02 14.03 -20.55
C VAL A 184 14.67 12.70 -20.16
N LEU A 185 13.87 11.65 -19.93
CA LEU A 185 14.34 10.27 -19.76
C LEU A 185 14.76 9.66 -21.10
#